data_AF-A0A7S2SJG5-F1
#
_entry.id   AF-A0A7S2SJG5-F1
#
_cell.length_a   1.000
_cell.length_b   1.000
_cell.length_c   1.000
_cell.angle_alpha   90.00
_cell.angle_beta   90.00
_cell.angle_gamma   90.00
#
_symmetry.space_group_name_H-M   'P 1'
#
loop_
_entity.id
_entity.type
_entity.pdbx_description
1 polymer ?
#
loop_
_entity_poly.entity_id
_entity_poly.type
_entity_poly.pdbx_seq_one_letter_code
_entity_poly.pdbx_strand_id
1 'polypeptide(L)'
;ISFDWGFIKENRDKYILRLNGIYERNMANSGVTSIMGTAKLEGDSIVQVTSAENEVTSYKAKNVLIAVGGYPTFPKGEGIRENSISSDGFFELEELPRRAVVVGAGYIAVELAGVLQALGTDTSLVVRKEKALREFDTMLADTLDEEMQRQGINVLRNTDGVEKITVDEETGLKTVTLNNGEIVSDVDCVLMATG
;
A
#
# COMPACT_ATOMS: atom_id res chain seq x y z
N ILE A 1 -26.40 3.71 -11.10
CA ILE A 1 -25.18 3.17 -11.75
C ILE A 1 -24.38 2.54 -10.63
N SER A 2 -24.19 1.22 -10.65
CA SER A 2 -23.34 0.52 -9.68
C SER A 2 -21.91 0.46 -10.22
N PHE A 3 -20.92 0.69 -9.37
CA PHE A 3 -19.51 0.56 -9.72
C PHE A 3 -19.09 -0.93 -9.68
N ASP A 4 -18.30 -1.37 -10.68
CA ASP A 4 -17.78 -2.74 -10.78
C ASP A 4 -16.26 -2.73 -10.57
N TRP A 5 -15.84 -3.15 -9.39
CA TRP A 5 -14.43 -3.21 -9.01
C TRP A 5 -13.66 -4.28 -9.80
N GLY A 6 -14.27 -5.45 -10.00
CA GLY A 6 -13.67 -6.56 -10.73
C GLY A 6 -13.32 -6.17 -12.17
N PHE A 7 -14.22 -5.43 -12.83
CA PHE A 7 -13.94 -4.89 -14.15
C PHE A 7 -12.73 -3.94 -14.18
N ILE A 8 -12.62 -3.00 -13.22
CA ILE A 8 -11.46 -2.09 -13.16
C ILE A 8 -10.18 -2.87 -12.86
N LYS A 9 -10.21 -3.80 -11.90
CA LYS A 9 -9.07 -4.64 -11.54
C LYS A 9 -8.55 -5.40 -12.75
N GLU A 10 -9.42 -6.12 -13.45
CA GLU A 10 -9.03 -6.93 -14.62
C GLU A 10 -8.42 -6.06 -15.74
N ASN A 11 -9.01 -4.90 -16.02
CA ASN A 11 -8.49 -4.00 -17.05
C ASN A 11 -7.15 -3.37 -16.66
N ARG A 12 -6.99 -2.99 -15.39
CA ARG A 12 -5.71 -2.52 -14.84
C ARG A 12 -4.65 -3.60 -14.98
N ASP A 13 -4.93 -4.83 -14.56
CA ASP A 13 -3.98 -5.94 -14.57
C ASP A 13 -3.54 -6.29 -16.00
N LYS A 14 -4.47 -6.33 -16.96
CA LYS A 14 -4.14 -6.49 -18.38
C LYS A 14 -3.23 -5.38 -18.91
N TYR A 15 -3.48 -4.13 -18.49
CA TYR A 15 -2.66 -3.00 -18.89
C TYR A 15 -1.25 -3.09 -18.31
N ILE A 16 -1.12 -3.44 -17.03
CA ILE A 16 0.18 -3.63 -16.37
C ILE A 16 0.97 -4.78 -17.02
N LEU A 17 0.34 -5.93 -17.29
CA LEU A 17 0.98 -7.05 -17.98
C LEU A 17 1.49 -6.67 -19.37
N ARG A 18 0.71 -5.86 -20.11
CA ARG A 18 1.15 -5.30 -21.39
C ARG A 18 2.39 -4.43 -21.23
N LEU A 19 2.46 -3.59 -20.21
CA LEU A 19 3.63 -2.76 -19.92
C LEU A 19 4.84 -3.62 -19.57
N ASN A 20 4.70 -4.66 -18.73
CA ASN A 20 5.79 -5.58 -18.41
C ASN A 20 6.43 -6.16 -19.67
N GLY A 21 5.61 -6.67 -20.59
CA GLY A 21 6.10 -7.20 -21.87
C GLY A 21 6.76 -6.14 -22.77
N ILE A 22 6.34 -4.87 -22.69
CA ILE A 22 7.04 -3.78 -23.39
C ILE A 22 8.45 -3.57 -22.81
N TYR A 23 8.57 -3.53 -21.48
CA TYR A 23 9.88 -3.36 -20.83
C TYR A 23 10.83 -4.53 -21.09
N GLU A 24 10.35 -5.77 -21.02
CA GLU A 24 11.14 -6.96 -21.35
C GLU A 24 11.69 -6.91 -22.77
N ARG A 25 10.85 -6.58 -23.75
CA ARG A 25 11.27 -6.43 -25.16
C ARG A 25 12.29 -5.32 -25.34
N ASN A 26 12.09 -4.17 -24.69
CA ASN A 26 13.00 -3.04 -24.80
C ASN A 26 14.38 -3.35 -24.20
N MET A 27 14.42 -4.05 -23.07
CA MET A 27 15.67 -4.51 -22.46
C MET A 27 16.40 -5.51 -23.37
N ALA A 28 15.70 -6.50 -23.91
CA ALA A 28 16.27 -7.48 -24.83
C ALA A 28 16.83 -6.82 -26.10
N ASN A 29 16.07 -5.90 -26.71
CA ASN A 29 16.51 -5.14 -27.89
C ASN A 29 17.73 -4.26 -27.62
N SER A 30 17.97 -3.89 -26.36
CA SER A 30 19.13 -3.11 -25.93
C SER A 30 20.33 -4.00 -25.54
N GLY A 31 20.24 -5.31 -25.73
CA GLY A 31 21.30 -6.25 -25.37
C GLY A 31 21.44 -6.47 -23.86
N VAL A 32 20.43 -6.15 -23.06
CA VAL A 32 20.42 -6.36 -21.60
C VAL A 32 19.97 -7.79 -21.31
N THR A 33 20.80 -8.54 -20.58
CA THR A 33 20.43 -9.86 -20.05
C THR A 33 19.61 -9.69 -18.78
N SER A 34 18.36 -10.12 -18.80
CA SER A 34 17.53 -10.22 -17.60
C SER A 34 17.78 -11.53 -16.87
N ILE A 35 17.99 -11.47 -15.56
CA ILE A 35 18.20 -12.64 -14.69
C ILE A 35 17.12 -12.57 -13.61
N MET A 36 16.24 -13.58 -13.57
CA MET A 36 15.15 -13.64 -12.60
C MET A 36 15.58 -14.38 -11.34
N GLY A 37 15.41 -13.73 -10.19
CA GLY A 37 15.71 -14.29 -8.88
C GLY A 37 16.00 -13.23 -7.83
N THR A 38 16.23 -13.68 -6.61
CA THR A 38 16.61 -12.81 -5.50
C THR A 38 18.12 -12.61 -5.51
N ALA A 39 18.55 -11.35 -5.71
CA ALA A 39 19.96 -11.00 -5.75
C ALA A 39 20.50 -10.63 -4.36
N LYS A 40 21.70 -11.08 -4.03
CA LYS A 40 22.47 -10.70 -2.86
C LYS A 40 23.88 -10.28 -3.29
N LEU A 41 24.31 -9.11 -2.82
CA LEU A 41 25.68 -8.65 -3.01
C LEU A 41 26.62 -9.40 -2.06
N GLU A 42 27.63 -10.07 -2.63
CA GLU A 42 28.69 -10.79 -1.91
C GLU A 42 30.02 -10.09 -2.16
N GLY A 43 30.46 -9.26 -1.20
CA GLY A 43 31.62 -8.39 -1.37
C GLY A 43 31.39 -7.31 -2.45
N ASP A 44 32.46 -6.81 -3.05
CA ASP A 44 32.39 -5.59 -3.87
C ASP A 44 32.05 -5.83 -5.35
N SER A 45 32.00 -7.09 -5.81
CA SER A 45 31.94 -7.39 -7.26
C SER A 45 31.26 -8.71 -7.61
N ILE A 46 30.71 -9.44 -6.63
CA ILE A 46 30.00 -10.70 -6.87
C ILE A 46 28.54 -10.51 -6.47
N VAL A 47 27.63 -10.85 -7.38
CA VAL A 47 26.20 -10.88 -7.12
C VAL A 47 25.76 -12.33 -7.19
N GLN A 48 25.28 -12.87 -6.07
CA GLN A 48 24.62 -14.16 -6.04
C GLN A 48 23.14 -13.97 -6.37
N VAL A 49 22.60 -14.78 -7.28
CA VAL A 49 21.18 -14.79 -7.60
C VAL A 49 20.61 -16.16 -7.27
N THR A 50 19.56 -16.19 -6.45
CA THR A 50 18.79 -17.39 -6.16
C THR A 50 17.53 -17.40 -7.04
N SER A 51 17.40 -18.40 -7.92
CA SER A 51 16.24 -18.56 -8.80
C SER A 51 14.99 -19.01 -8.04
N ALA A 52 13.84 -19.05 -8.72
CA ALA A 52 12.59 -19.56 -8.16
C ALA A 52 12.68 -21.04 -7.76
N GLU A 53 13.54 -21.82 -8.43
CA GLU A 53 13.83 -23.22 -8.16
C GLU A 53 14.88 -23.41 -7.06
N ASN A 54 15.29 -22.33 -6.38
CA ASN A 54 16.36 -22.28 -5.37
C ASN A 54 17.76 -22.63 -5.91
N GLU A 55 17.99 -22.48 -7.22
CA GLU A 55 19.33 -22.58 -7.80
C GLU A 55 20.11 -21.30 -7.54
N VAL A 56 21.35 -21.41 -7.10
CA VAL A 56 22.21 -20.25 -6.80
C VAL A 56 23.28 -20.11 -7.87
N THR A 57 23.29 -18.97 -8.56
CA THR A 57 24.30 -18.61 -9.56
C THR A 57 25.02 -17.33 -9.18
N SER A 58 26.35 -17.32 -9.30
CA SER A 58 27.18 -16.15 -9.00
C SER A 58 27.61 -15.43 -10.27
N TYR A 59 27.40 -14.12 -10.30
CA TYR A 59 27.81 -13.24 -11.39
C TYR A 59 28.88 -12.28 -10.90
N LYS A 60 29.97 -12.17 -11.67
CA LYS A 60 31.03 -11.18 -11.42
C LYS A 60 30.81 -9.95 -12.28
N ALA A 61 30.79 -8.77 -11.67
CA ALA A 61 30.61 -7.50 -12.37
C ALA A 61 31.71 -6.50 -11.98
N LYS A 62 32.07 -5.61 -12.91
CA LYS A 62 33.03 -4.52 -12.63
C LYS A 62 32.39 -3.40 -11.79
N ASN A 63 31.12 -3.12 -12.05
CA ASN A 63 30.34 -2.11 -11.33
C ASN A 63 29.00 -2.74 -10.95
N VAL A 64 28.50 -2.43 -9.77
CA VAL A 64 27.19 -2.89 -9.27
C VAL A 64 26.36 -1.67 -8.88
N LEU A 65 25.14 -1.57 -9.41
CA LEU A 65 24.14 -0.58 -9.01
C LEU A 65 23.09 -1.27 -8.15
N ILE A 66 22.85 -0.75 -6.94
CA ILE A 66 21.78 -1.22 -6.05
C ILE A 66 20.58 -0.28 -6.21
N ALA A 67 19.50 -0.80 -6.78
CA ALA A 67 18.28 -0.04 -7.05
C ALA A 67 17.02 -0.86 -6.65
N VAL A 68 17.00 -1.39 -5.42
CA VAL A 68 15.98 -2.35 -4.94
C VAL A 68 14.66 -1.71 -4.46
N GLY A 69 14.57 -0.37 -4.44
CA GLY A 69 13.37 0.35 -4.01
C GLY A 69 13.14 0.33 -2.49
N GLY A 70 11.89 0.57 -2.09
CA GLY A 70 11.41 0.51 -0.70
C GLY A 70 10.36 -0.58 -0.50
N TYR A 71 9.95 -0.81 0.74
CA TYR A 71 8.92 -1.79 1.10
C TYR A 71 8.03 -1.22 2.19
N PRO A 72 6.70 -1.49 2.16
CA PRO A 72 5.77 -0.94 3.15
C PRO A 72 6.14 -1.34 4.58
N THR A 73 5.99 -0.40 5.49
CA THR A 73 6.20 -0.59 6.92
C THR A 73 4.88 -0.78 7.64
N PHE A 74 4.87 -1.69 8.61
CA PHE A 74 3.72 -1.95 9.48
C PHE A 74 4.10 -1.58 10.92
N PRO A 75 3.30 -0.75 11.61
CA PRO A 75 3.50 -0.48 13.03
C PRO A 75 3.46 -1.78 13.85
N LYS A 76 4.15 -1.77 14.99
CA LYS A 76 4.01 -2.85 15.97
C LYS A 76 2.68 -2.69 16.70
N GLY A 77 1.98 -3.80 16.88
CA GLY A 77 0.73 -3.85 17.64
C GLY A 77 0.04 -5.19 17.39
N GLU A 78 -0.86 -5.56 18.29
CA GLU A 78 -1.58 -6.83 18.20
C GLU A 78 -2.49 -6.84 16.97
N GLY A 79 -2.35 -7.87 16.14
CA GLY A 79 -3.17 -8.08 14.95
C GLY A 79 -2.99 -7.04 13.84
N ILE A 80 -2.10 -6.04 13.99
CA ILE A 80 -1.89 -4.99 12.99
C ILE A 80 -1.40 -5.61 11.69
N ARG A 81 -0.32 -6.39 11.72
CA ARG A 81 0.30 -6.93 10.50
C ARG A 81 -0.56 -8.02 9.86
N GLU A 82 -1.22 -8.81 10.68
CA GLU A 82 -2.00 -9.98 10.26
C GLU A 82 -3.34 -9.58 9.64
N ASN A 83 -3.94 -8.48 10.11
CA ASN A 83 -5.29 -8.07 9.74
C ASN A 83 -5.34 -6.74 8.95
N SER A 84 -4.21 -6.31 8.38
CA SER A 84 -4.15 -5.15 7.49
C SER A 84 -3.38 -5.47 6.21
N ILE A 85 -3.58 -4.61 5.22
CA ILE A 85 -2.90 -4.68 3.92
C ILE A 85 -2.06 -3.42 3.71
N SER A 86 -1.02 -3.48 2.88
CA SER A 86 -0.32 -2.30 2.38
C SER A 86 -1.00 -1.75 1.11
N SER A 87 -0.38 -0.74 0.48
CA SER A 87 -0.71 -0.33 -0.89
C SER A 87 -0.65 -1.49 -1.90
N ASP A 88 0.25 -2.45 -1.71
CA ASP A 88 0.34 -3.62 -2.59
C ASP A 88 -0.95 -4.45 -2.49
N GLY A 89 -1.38 -4.73 -1.26
CA GLY A 89 -2.61 -5.48 -1.03
C GLY A 89 -3.87 -4.74 -1.48
N PHE A 90 -3.87 -3.40 -1.50
CA PHE A 90 -4.97 -2.62 -2.09
C PHE A 90 -5.15 -2.93 -3.57
N PHE A 91 -4.07 -3.03 -4.33
CA PHE A 91 -4.16 -3.39 -5.74
C PHE A 91 -4.58 -4.86 -5.90
N GLU A 92 -4.27 -5.75 -4.96
CA GLU A 92 -4.73 -7.15 -4.99
C GLU A 92 -6.19 -7.38 -4.54
N LEU A 93 -6.90 -6.36 -4.04
CA LEU A 93 -8.31 -6.52 -3.67
C LEU A 93 -9.14 -7.03 -4.86
N GLU A 94 -9.92 -8.08 -4.63
CA GLU A 94 -10.85 -8.65 -5.63
C GLU A 94 -12.25 -7.99 -5.57
N GLU A 95 -12.58 -7.37 -4.43
CA GLU A 95 -13.85 -6.70 -4.20
C GLU A 95 -13.62 -5.34 -3.52
N LEU A 96 -14.49 -4.36 -3.82
CA LEU A 96 -14.47 -3.06 -3.14
C LEU A 96 -15.00 -3.24 -1.71
N PRO A 97 -14.22 -2.87 -0.67
CA PRO A 97 -14.71 -2.94 0.70
C PRO A 97 -15.87 -1.98 0.92
N ARG A 98 -16.85 -2.35 1.75
CA ARG A 98 -17.96 -1.46 2.10
C ARG A 98 -17.50 -0.39 3.08
N ARG A 99 -16.62 -0.74 4.02
CA ARG A 99 -15.99 0.13 5.01
C ARG A 99 -14.49 -0.10 5.08
N ALA A 100 -13.71 0.96 4.97
CA ALA A 100 -12.26 0.89 5.04
C ALA A 100 -11.65 1.91 6.01
N VAL A 101 -10.59 1.49 6.69
CA VAL A 101 -9.74 2.37 7.50
C VAL A 101 -8.38 2.47 6.84
N VAL A 102 -8.00 3.66 6.40
CA VAL A 102 -6.67 3.95 5.86
C VAL A 102 -5.83 4.61 6.96
N VAL A 103 -4.69 4.03 7.29
CA VAL A 103 -3.82 4.47 8.37
C VAL A 103 -2.57 5.13 7.78
N GLY A 104 -2.42 6.42 8.03
CA GLY A 104 -1.30 7.19 7.52
C GLY A 104 -1.69 8.62 7.19
N ALA A 105 -0.66 9.43 6.92
CA ALA A 105 -0.81 10.84 6.56
C ALA A 105 0.07 11.25 5.37
N GLY A 106 0.74 10.29 4.73
CA GLY A 106 1.48 10.51 3.50
C GLY A 106 0.57 10.52 2.28
N TYR A 107 1.15 10.83 1.11
CA TYR A 107 0.40 10.93 -0.14
C TYR A 107 -0.31 9.61 -0.50
N ILE A 108 0.33 8.44 -0.29
CA ILE A 108 -0.30 7.13 -0.53
C ILE A 108 -1.60 6.97 0.27
N ALA A 109 -1.57 7.34 1.56
CA ALA A 109 -2.74 7.23 2.43
C ALA A 109 -3.89 8.13 1.91
N VAL A 110 -3.56 9.37 1.54
CA VAL A 110 -4.53 10.35 1.04
C VAL A 110 -5.11 9.94 -0.31
N GLU A 111 -4.28 9.50 -1.25
CA GLU A 111 -4.69 9.05 -2.58
C GLU A 111 -5.64 7.85 -2.47
N LEU A 112 -5.27 6.82 -1.71
CA LEU A 112 -6.06 5.60 -1.61
C LEU A 112 -7.35 5.81 -0.80
N ALA A 113 -7.33 6.66 0.23
CA ALA A 113 -8.55 7.06 0.91
C ALA A 113 -9.52 7.80 -0.03
N GLY A 114 -8.99 8.70 -0.88
CA GLY A 114 -9.78 9.39 -1.90
C GLY A 114 -10.39 8.44 -2.92
N VAL A 115 -9.61 7.48 -3.43
CA VAL A 115 -10.09 6.46 -4.38
C VAL A 115 -11.22 5.63 -3.75
N LEU A 116 -11.02 5.08 -2.55
CA LEU A 116 -12.03 4.28 -1.86
C LEU A 116 -13.34 5.07 -1.65
N GLN A 117 -13.23 6.28 -1.12
CA GLN A 117 -14.40 7.14 -0.89
C GLN A 117 -15.15 7.46 -2.19
N ALA A 118 -14.43 7.85 -3.24
CA ALA A 118 -15.03 8.21 -4.52
C ALA A 118 -15.75 7.02 -5.19
N LEU A 119 -15.34 5.79 -4.89
CA LEU A 119 -15.94 4.56 -5.40
C LEU A 119 -17.08 4.03 -4.51
N GLY A 120 -17.35 4.67 -3.37
CA GLY A 120 -18.50 4.38 -2.51
C GLY A 120 -18.18 3.60 -1.23
N THR A 121 -16.92 3.39 -0.90
CA THR A 121 -16.51 2.84 0.41
C THR A 121 -16.67 3.89 1.51
N ASP A 122 -17.29 3.53 2.63
CA ASP A 122 -17.26 4.34 3.86
C ASP A 122 -15.82 4.38 4.40
N THR A 123 -15.12 5.48 4.15
CA THR A 123 -13.67 5.56 4.34
C THR A 123 -13.33 6.45 5.53
N SER A 124 -12.56 5.90 6.47
CA SER A 124 -11.92 6.66 7.54
C SER A 124 -10.42 6.78 7.30
N LEU A 125 -9.87 7.99 7.47
CA LEU A 125 -8.43 8.26 7.39
C LEU A 125 -7.89 8.51 8.80
N VAL A 126 -7.04 7.61 9.30
CA VAL A 126 -6.39 7.71 10.61
C VAL A 126 -5.08 8.48 10.49
N VAL A 127 -5.10 9.68 11.05
CA VAL A 127 -3.96 10.60 11.09
C VAL A 127 -3.40 10.63 12.51
N ARG A 128 -2.10 10.37 12.64
CA ARG A 128 -1.42 10.32 13.95
C ARG A 128 -1.48 11.67 14.69
N LYS A 129 -1.45 12.78 13.95
CA LYS A 129 -1.36 14.16 14.45
C LYS A 129 -2.51 15.00 13.87
N GLU A 130 -2.29 16.31 13.74
CA GLU A 130 -3.34 17.28 13.41
C GLU A 130 -3.86 17.15 11.97
N LYS A 131 -3.01 16.86 10.98
CA LYS A 131 -3.42 16.78 9.56
C LYS A 131 -2.56 15.88 8.70
N ALA A 132 -3.14 15.42 7.60
CA ALA A 132 -2.43 14.74 6.53
C ALA A 132 -1.48 15.71 5.79
N LEU A 133 -0.49 15.16 5.08
CA LEU A 133 0.47 15.92 4.27
C LEU A 133 1.17 17.06 5.01
N ARG A 134 1.46 16.90 6.31
CA ARG A 134 2.05 17.95 7.16
C ARG A 134 3.38 18.51 6.62
N GLU A 135 4.12 17.74 5.84
CA GLU A 135 5.39 18.17 5.24
C GLU A 135 5.22 19.05 3.99
N PHE A 136 4.00 19.17 3.48
CA PHE A 136 3.66 20.00 2.32
C PHE A 136 3.29 21.42 2.75
N ASP A 137 3.10 22.30 1.75
CA ASP A 137 2.63 23.65 1.98
C ASP A 137 1.34 23.65 2.82
N THR A 138 1.30 24.51 3.83
CA THR A 138 0.24 24.53 4.83
C THR A 138 -1.12 24.86 4.20
N MET A 139 -1.17 25.84 3.28
CA MET A 139 -2.41 26.24 2.63
C MET A 139 -2.97 25.10 1.77
N LEU A 140 -2.10 24.41 1.03
CA LEU A 140 -2.51 23.26 0.21
C LEU A 140 -2.99 22.09 1.07
N ALA A 141 -2.26 21.78 2.15
CA ALA A 141 -2.62 20.71 3.07
C ALA A 141 -3.97 20.99 3.75
N ASP A 142 -4.20 22.22 4.22
CA ASP A 142 -5.46 22.61 4.86
C ASP A 142 -6.63 22.58 3.86
N THR A 143 -6.42 23.09 2.64
CA THR A 143 -7.46 23.05 1.59
C THR A 143 -7.83 21.61 1.24
N LEU A 144 -6.85 20.72 1.07
CA LEU A 144 -7.10 19.32 0.79
C LEU A 144 -7.86 18.64 1.92
N ASP A 145 -7.46 18.92 3.16
CA ASP A 145 -8.04 18.35 4.35
C ASP A 145 -9.52 18.73 4.53
N GLU A 146 -9.88 19.99 4.23
CA GLU A 146 -11.27 20.45 4.16
C GLU A 146 -12.05 19.74 3.05
N GLU A 147 -11.45 19.61 1.85
CA GLU A 147 -12.09 18.97 0.71
C GLU A 147 -12.31 17.47 0.91
N MET A 148 -11.39 16.75 1.56
CA MET A 148 -11.56 15.34 1.91
C MET A 148 -12.75 15.13 2.84
N GLN A 149 -12.89 15.97 3.87
CA GLN A 149 -14.03 15.94 4.77
C GLN A 149 -15.33 16.30 4.05
N ARG A 150 -15.30 17.30 3.15
CA ARG A 150 -16.45 17.68 2.30
C ARG A 150 -16.92 16.54 1.39
N GLN A 151 -16.01 15.68 0.96
CA GLN A 151 -16.31 14.46 0.17
C GLN A 151 -16.76 13.28 1.04
N GLY A 152 -16.83 13.45 2.36
CA GLY A 152 -17.34 12.46 3.31
C GLY A 152 -16.29 11.52 3.88
N ILE A 153 -15.00 11.77 3.66
CA ILE A 153 -13.94 10.99 4.32
C ILE A 153 -13.93 11.37 5.80
N ASN A 154 -14.05 10.38 6.68
CA ASN A 154 -13.96 10.59 8.12
C ASN A 154 -12.48 10.67 8.56
N VAL A 155 -11.96 11.88 8.76
CA VAL A 155 -10.56 12.07 9.17
C VAL A 155 -10.42 12.06 10.69
N LEU A 156 -9.84 10.99 11.22
CA LEU A 156 -9.57 10.79 12.64
C LEU A 156 -8.19 11.37 12.97
N ARG A 157 -8.15 12.44 13.74
CA ARG A 157 -6.93 13.23 14.05
C ARG A 157 -6.43 12.96 15.44
N ASN A 158 -5.15 13.25 15.67
CA ASN A 158 -4.52 13.14 16.99
C ASN A 158 -4.73 11.75 17.62
N THR A 159 -4.70 10.73 16.76
CA THR A 159 -4.98 9.34 17.12
C THR A 159 -3.78 8.66 17.78
N ASP A 160 -2.59 9.26 17.65
CA ASP A 160 -1.31 8.65 17.96
C ASP A 160 -1.06 7.28 17.28
N GLY A 161 -1.85 6.94 16.26
CA GLY A 161 -1.74 5.71 15.47
C GLY A 161 -2.67 4.59 15.94
N VAL A 162 -2.53 3.43 15.32
CA VAL A 162 -3.29 2.22 15.67
C VAL A 162 -2.58 1.48 16.81
N GLU A 163 -3.35 1.05 17.81
CA GLU A 163 -2.88 0.23 18.92
C GLU A 163 -2.97 -1.27 18.58
N LYS A 164 -4.15 -1.70 18.11
CA LYS A 164 -4.43 -3.09 17.75
C LYS A 164 -5.60 -3.22 16.78
N ILE A 165 -5.66 -4.38 16.12
CA ILE A 165 -6.78 -4.78 15.26
C ILE A 165 -7.25 -6.16 15.70
N THR A 166 -8.52 -6.27 16.04
CA THR A 166 -9.18 -7.55 16.36
C THR A 166 -10.16 -7.92 15.25
N VAL A 167 -10.41 -9.21 15.08
CA VAL A 167 -11.35 -9.76 14.09
C VAL A 167 -12.47 -10.47 14.82
N ASP A 168 -13.70 -10.20 14.42
CA ASP A 168 -14.86 -10.97 14.83
C ASP A 168 -14.88 -12.30 14.05
N GLU A 169 -14.84 -13.43 14.75
CA GLU A 169 -14.71 -14.76 14.14
C GLU A 169 -15.97 -15.21 13.36
N GLU A 170 -17.14 -14.65 13.68
CA GLU A 170 -18.40 -15.02 13.01
C GLU A 170 -18.59 -14.25 11.70
N THR A 171 -18.21 -12.98 11.69
CA THR A 171 -18.46 -12.05 10.57
C THR A 171 -17.22 -11.77 9.73
N GLY A 172 -16.01 -11.98 10.27
CA GLY A 172 -14.74 -11.58 9.65
C GLY A 172 -14.46 -10.08 9.66
N LEU A 173 -15.35 -9.28 10.27
CA LEU A 173 -15.21 -7.83 10.36
C LEU A 173 -14.15 -7.45 11.40
N LYS A 174 -13.46 -6.35 11.13
CA LYS A 174 -12.36 -5.86 11.95
C LYS A 174 -12.83 -4.74 12.87
N THR A 175 -12.24 -4.68 14.06
CA THR A 175 -12.30 -3.54 14.96
C THR A 175 -10.91 -2.96 15.13
N VAL A 176 -10.75 -1.69 14.78
CA VAL A 176 -9.50 -0.93 14.90
C VAL A 176 -9.55 -0.11 16.18
N THR A 177 -8.63 -0.38 17.11
CA THR A 177 -8.46 0.42 18.33
C THR A 177 -7.29 1.38 18.12
N LEU A 178 -7.52 2.67 18.36
CA LEU A 178 -6.51 3.73 18.21
C LEU A 178 -5.86 4.06 19.55
N ASN A 179 -4.62 4.57 19.53
CA ASN A 179 -3.85 4.86 20.75
C ASN A 179 -4.48 5.98 21.61
N ASN A 180 -5.39 6.79 21.05
CA ASN A 180 -6.15 7.79 21.78
C ASN A 180 -7.46 7.24 22.41
N GLY A 181 -7.73 5.94 22.26
CA GLY A 181 -8.91 5.26 22.81
C GLY A 181 -10.14 5.25 21.88
N GLU A 182 -10.09 5.90 20.72
CA GLU A 182 -11.15 5.78 19.71
C GLU A 182 -11.18 4.38 19.09
N ILE A 183 -12.38 3.93 18.72
CA ILE A 183 -12.63 2.60 18.18
C ILE A 183 -13.43 2.73 16.88
N VAL A 184 -12.96 2.06 15.82
CA VAL A 184 -13.68 1.93 14.54
C VAL A 184 -14.03 0.46 14.32
N SER A 185 -15.32 0.14 14.39
CA SER A 185 -15.85 -1.23 14.25
C SER A 185 -16.44 -1.50 12.87
N ASP A 186 -16.79 -2.76 12.58
CA ASP A 186 -17.42 -3.21 11.34
C ASP A 186 -16.62 -2.86 10.08
N VAL A 187 -15.29 -2.98 10.16
CA VAL A 187 -14.36 -2.61 9.08
C VAL A 187 -14.03 -3.84 8.23
N ASP A 188 -14.24 -3.75 6.91
CA ASP A 188 -13.90 -4.83 5.99
C ASP A 188 -12.39 -4.85 5.69
N CYS A 189 -11.81 -3.66 5.50
CA CYS A 189 -10.42 -3.49 5.06
C CYS A 189 -9.69 -2.45 5.92
N VAL A 190 -8.49 -2.80 6.39
CA VAL A 190 -7.57 -1.86 7.04
C VAL A 190 -6.32 -1.75 6.17
N LEU A 191 -6.00 -0.54 5.71
CA LEU A 191 -4.86 -0.26 4.84
C LEU A 191 -3.80 0.52 5.61
N MET A 192 -2.58 -0.02 5.69
CA MET A 192 -1.41 0.60 6.30
C MET A 192 -0.59 1.33 5.22
N ALA A 193 -0.54 2.66 5.34
CA ALA A 193 0.25 3.55 4.50
C ALA A 193 1.07 4.50 5.38
N THR A 194 1.80 3.92 6.34
CA THR A 194 2.57 4.65 7.36
C THR A 194 4.01 4.98 6.97
N GLY A 195 4.49 4.45 5.85
CA GLY A 195 5.85 4.62 5.35
C GLY A 195 6.33 3.42 4.55
#